data_AF-X8E294-F1
#
_entry.id   AF-X8E294-F1
#
_cell.length_a   1.000
_cell.length_b   1.000
_cell.length_c   1.000
_cell.angle_alpha   90.00
_cell.angle_beta   90.00
_cell.angle_gamma   90.00
#
_symmetry.space_group_name_H-M   'P 1'
#
loop_
_entity.id
_entity.type
_entity.pdbx_description
1 polymer ?
#
loop_
_entity_poly.entity_id
_entity_poly.type
_entity_poly.pdbx_seq_one_letter_code
_entity_poly.pdbx_strand_id
1 'polypeptide(L)' 'MNADLPTPAGFAAATKFVRPEDVAGNIPCGSDFGTIIENARAYADAGFTDIALVQVGGDSQDSFLTEAAEPLLAELRASI' A
#
# COMPACT_ATOMS: atom_id res chain seq x y z
N MET A 1 -20.54 0.80 12.13
CA MET A 1 -19.13 1.04 12.49
C MET A 1 -18.92 2.55 12.46
N ASN A 2 -18.42 3.16 13.53
CA ASN A 2 -18.18 4.60 13.58
C ASN A 2 -16.73 4.81 13.12
N ALA A 3 -16.54 5.35 11.91
CA ALA A 3 -15.24 5.43 11.24
C ALA A 3 -14.35 6.56 11.78
N ASP A 4 -14.93 7.50 12.54
CA ASP A 4 -14.19 8.59 13.16
C ASP A 4 -13.69 8.21 14.56
N LEU A 5 -12.37 8.28 14.74
CA LEU A 5 -11.69 8.15 16.04
C LEU A 5 -11.06 9.50 16.40
N PRO A 6 -11.86 10.47 16.88
CA PRO A 6 -11.42 11.86 17.02
C PRO A 6 -10.44 12.10 18.17
N THR A 7 -10.13 11.06 18.96
CA THR A 7 -9.23 11.16 20.11
C THR A 7 -8.15 10.09 20.06
N PRO A 8 -6.92 10.38 20.52
CA PRO A 8 -5.87 9.37 20.65
C PRO A 8 -6.27 8.16 21.49
N ALA A 9 -7.08 8.34 22.54
CA ALA A 9 -7.59 7.25 23.36
C ALA A 9 -8.55 6.33 22.59
N GLY A 10 -9.40 6.91 21.73
CA GLY A 10 -10.28 6.16 20.84
C GLY A 10 -9.47 5.32 19.84
N PHE A 11 -8.44 5.92 19.23
CA PHE A 11 -7.52 5.21 18.34
C PHE A 11 -6.82 4.05 19.05
N ALA A 12 -6.21 4.30 20.22
CA ALA A 12 -5.51 3.28 21.00
C ALA A 12 -6.43 2.12 21.40
N ALA A 13 -7.67 2.39 21.81
CA ALA A 13 -8.63 1.34 22.16
C ALA A 13 -9.03 0.48 20.95
N ALA A 14 -9.16 1.09 19.78
CA ALA A 14 -9.51 0.40 18.54
C ALA A 14 -8.34 -0.43 17.97
N THR A 15 -7.10 0.01 18.15
CA THR A 15 -5.91 -0.65 17.60
C THR A 15 -5.19 -1.56 18.59
N LYS A 16 -5.64 -1.67 19.86
CA LYS A 16 -4.93 -2.43 20.91
C LYS A 16 -4.68 -3.92 20.64
N PHE A 17 -5.39 -4.52 19.68
CA PHE A 17 -5.23 -5.91 19.28
C PHE A 17 -4.47 -6.09 17.97
N VAL A 18 -4.12 -5.00 17.29
CA VAL A 18 -3.34 -5.03 16.05
C VAL A 18 -1.88 -5.27 16.43
N ARG A 19 -1.30 -6.36 15.92
CA ARG A 19 0.11 -6.68 16.10
C ARG A 19 0.92 -6.22 14.88
N PRO A 20 2.23 -5.99 15.00
CA PRO A 20 3.07 -5.59 13.87
C PRO A 20 2.95 -6.55 12.67
N GLU A 21 2.86 -7.85 12.91
CA GLU A 21 2.69 -8.86 11.87
C GLU A 21 1.35 -8.75 11.12
N ASP A 22 0.29 -8.29 11.80
CA ASP A 22 -1.02 -8.09 11.17
C ASP A 22 -0.97 -6.91 10.18
N VAL A 23 -0.10 -5.92 10.42
CA VAL A 23 0.13 -4.81 9.49
C VAL A 23 1.06 -5.23 8.36
N ALA A 24 2.17 -5.90 8.68
CA ALA A 24 3.17 -6.31 7.70
C ALA A 24 2.63 -7.30 6.67
N GLY A 25 1.67 -8.17 7.04
CA GLY A 25 1.05 -9.12 6.12
C GLY A 25 0.02 -8.51 5.15
N ASN A 26 -0.47 -7.30 5.43
CA ASN A 26 -1.53 -6.67 4.62
C ASN A 26 -1.03 -5.51 3.74
N ILE A 27 0.16 -4.98 4.01
CA ILE A 27 0.71 -3.85 3.28
C ILE A 27 1.97 -4.30 2.55
N PRO A 28 1.96 -4.40 1.21
CA PRO A 28 3.17 -4.71 0.47
C PRO A 28 4.21 -3.59 0.70
N CYS A 29 5.40 -3.98 1.13
CA CYS A 29 6.51 -3.06 1.39
C CYS A 29 7.81 -3.60 0.78
N GLY A 30 8.68 -2.70 0.34
CA GLY A 30 9.98 -3.04 -0.21
C GLY A 30 9.99 -3.20 -1.73
N SER A 31 11.03 -3.86 -2.24
CA SER A 31 11.37 -3.91 -3.67
C SER A 31 10.77 -5.11 -4.42
N ASP A 32 9.85 -5.85 -3.80
CA ASP A 32 9.16 -6.95 -4.46
C ASP A 32 7.96 -6.45 -5.27
N PHE A 33 8.20 -6.17 -6.55
CA PHE A 33 7.17 -5.68 -7.46
C PHE A 33 6.07 -6.72 -7.72
N GLY A 34 6.38 -8.01 -7.72
CA GLY A 34 5.39 -9.06 -7.90
C GLY A 34 4.33 -9.01 -6.79
N THR A 35 4.77 -8.89 -5.54
CA THR A 35 3.85 -8.73 -4.41
C THR A 35 3.01 -7.45 -4.51
N ILE A 36 3.56 -6.34 -5.00
CA ILE A 36 2.81 -5.08 -5.19
C ILE A 36 1.76 -5.24 -6.30
N ILE A 37 2.12 -5.85 -7.43
CA ILE A 37 1.26 -6.03 -8.60
C ILE A 37 0.11 -7.00 -8.30
N GLU A 38 0.37 -8.10 -7.61
CA GLU A 38 -0.68 -9.04 -7.21
C GLU A 38 -1.72 -8.38 -6.28
N ASN A 39 -1.28 -7.48 -5.39
CA ASN A 39 -2.20 -6.69 -4.58
C ASN A 39 -3.01 -5.69 -5.43
N ALA A 40 -2.38 -5.05 -6.42
CA ALA A 40 -3.07 -4.14 -7.32
C ALA A 40 -4.09 -4.87 -8.23
N ARG A 41 -3.78 -6.10 -8.65
CA ARG A 41 -4.64 -6.95 -9.50
C ARG A 41 -6.01 -7.16 -8.88
N ALA A 42 -6.11 -7.31 -7.57
CA ALA A 42 -7.40 -7.45 -6.88
C ALA A 42 -8.36 -6.28 -7.15
N TYR A 43 -7.83 -5.07 -7.37
CA TYR A 43 -8.64 -3.91 -7.74
C TYR A 43 -9.01 -3.93 -9.23
N ALA A 44 -8.07 -4.27 -10.11
CA ALA A 44 -8.37 -4.42 -11.53
C ALA A 44 -9.46 -5.49 -11.77
N ASP A 45 -9.34 -6.65 -11.12
CA ASP A 45 -10.31 -7.75 -11.17
C ASP A 45 -11.68 -7.35 -10.60
N ALA A 46 -11.72 -6.39 -9.67
CA ALA A 46 -12.95 -5.81 -9.15
C ALA A 46 -13.58 -4.76 -10.10
N GLY A 47 -12.96 -4.46 -11.24
CA GLY A 47 -13.47 -3.57 -12.28
C GLY A 47 -13.03 -2.11 -12.14
N PHE A 48 -12.04 -1.80 -11.28
CA PHE A 48 -11.45 -0.47 -11.24
C PHE A 48 -10.57 -0.24 -12.48
N THR A 49 -10.71 0.92 -13.12
CA THR A 49 -9.98 1.29 -14.34
C THR A 49 -8.73 2.13 -14.09
N ASP A 50 -8.70 2.82 -12.94
CA ASP A 50 -7.68 3.78 -12.59
C ASP A 50 -7.13 3.43 -11.21
N ILE A 51 -5.88 2.97 -11.18
CA ILE A 51 -5.17 2.59 -9.95
C ILE A 51 -4.04 3.59 -9.70
N ALA A 52 -4.09 4.26 -8.55
CA ALA A 52 -3.05 5.17 -8.10
C ALA A 52 -2.13 4.47 -7.10
N LEU A 53 -0.82 4.49 -7.36
CA LEU A 53 0.19 4.05 -6.40
C LEU A 53 0.69 5.25 -5.60
N VAL A 54 0.65 5.14 -4.27
CA VAL A 54 1.16 6.16 -3.35
C VAL A 54 2.30 5.57 -2.55
N GLN A 55 3.52 6.05 -2.79
CA GLN A 55 4.67 5.65 -1.98
C GLN A 55 4.62 6.33 -0.61
N VAL A 56 4.83 5.53 0.43
CA VAL A 56 4.97 5.99 1.81
C VAL A 56 6.44 5.88 2.19
N GLY A 57 7.12 7.00 2.45
CA GLY A 57 8.51 6.94 2.90
C GLY A 57 9.26 8.24 3.18
N GLY A 58 8.59 9.39 3.27
CA GLY A 58 9.22 10.66 3.68
C GLY A 58 10.52 10.93 2.91
N ASP A 59 11.64 10.83 3.61
CA ASP A 59 13.00 11.10 3.10
C ASP A 59 13.45 10.15 1.97
N SER A 60 12.75 9.04 1.72
CA SER A 60 13.08 8.07 0.66
C SER A 60 12.35 8.32 -0.67
N GLN A 61 11.69 9.47 -0.83
CA GLN A 61 10.92 9.76 -2.04
C GLN A 61 11.80 9.84 -3.29
N ASP A 62 12.96 10.49 -3.20
CA ASP A 62 13.85 10.68 -4.35
C ASP A 62 14.41 9.35 -4.87
N SER A 63 14.81 8.44 -3.97
CA SER A 63 15.30 7.11 -4.37
C SER A 63 14.16 6.27 -4.96
N PHE A 64 12.95 6.33 -4.41
CA PHE A 64 11.79 5.66 -5.01
C PHE A 64 11.54 6.14 -6.44
N LEU A 65 11.48 7.45 -6.65
CA LEU A 65 11.22 8.04 -7.97
C LEU A 65 12.31 7.68 -8.98
N THR A 66 13.57 7.65 -8.53
CA THR A 66 14.73 7.39 -9.40
C THR A 66 14.91 5.91 -9.72
N GLU A 67 14.64 5.02 -8.76
CA GLU A 67 15.09 3.62 -8.84
C GLU A 67 13.93 2.63 -9.02
N ALA A 68 12.74 2.93 -8.50
CA ALA A 68 11.66 1.96 -8.40
C ALA A 68 10.40 2.35 -9.17
N ALA A 69 10.06 3.64 -9.24
CA ALA A 69 8.78 4.10 -9.78
C ALA A 69 8.58 3.72 -11.25
N GLU A 70 9.54 4.00 -12.12
CA GLU A 70 9.43 3.69 -13.55
C GLU A 70 9.35 2.18 -13.82
N PRO A 71 10.27 1.34 -13.30
CA PRO A 71 10.18 -0.11 -13.46
C PRO A 71 8.87 -0.70 -12.95
N LEU A 72 8.43 -0.29 -11.75
CA LEU A 72 7.19 -0.76 -11.13
C LEU A 72 5.97 -0.40 -12.00
N LEU A 73 5.89 0.83 -12.50
CA LEU A 73 4.77 1.26 -13.34
C LEU A 73 4.77 0.56 -14.71
N ALA A 74 5.95 0.26 -15.27
CA ALA A 74 6.05 -0.50 -16.51
C ALA A 74 5.53 -1.93 -16.32
N GLU A 75 5.94 -2.60 -15.25
CA GLU A 75 5.53 -3.98 -14.94
C GLU A 75 4.04 -4.06 -14.60
N LEU A 76 3.51 -3.09 -13.82
CA LEU A 76 2.09 -3.01 -13.49
C LEU A 76 1.24 -2.91 -14.77
N ARG A 77 1.56 -1.98 -15.67
CA ARG A 77 0.82 -1.77 -16.93
C ARG A 77 0.89 -2.96 -17.88
N ALA A 78 1.93 -3.77 -17.79
CA ALA A 78 2.05 -4.98 -18.60
C ALA A 78 1.22 -6.15 -18.04
N SER A 79 0.84 -6.08 -16.76
CA SER A 79 0.33 -7.23 -16.01
C SER A 79 -1.17 -7.17 -15.69
N ILE A 80 -1.77 -5.98 -15.62
CA ILE A 80 -3.17 -5.76 -15.26
C ILE A 80 -3.85 -4.74 -16.17
#